data_AF-A0A0K8TKF9-F1
#
_entry.id   AF-A0A0K8TKF9-F1
#
_cell.length_a   1.000
_cell.length_b   1.000
_cell.length_c   1.000
_cell.angle_alpha   90.00
_cell.angle_beta   90.00
_cell.angle_gamma   90.00
#
_symmetry.space_group_name_H-M   'P 1'
#
loop_
_entity.id
_entity.type
_entity.pdbx_description
1 polymer ?
#
loop_
_entity_poly.entity_id
_entity_poly.type
_entity_poly.pdbx_seq_one_letter_code
_entity_poly.pdbx_strand_id
1 'polypeptide(L)'
;RDIQQGILTIMTDVRHGKISTLLITPDQLLKQLSIIREYLPSASHIELPGSGSPTSTTMLYNAMYVKTRITENNVLFDVRIPLINKDKFLLYEMIPIPTRVNEFFIYITPSSKYLAISERRDKFSPLSDEELRTCKDLTPNQLICSPTKPIFTYRSNQSHCEIQLYNNEDKISPFCKLRKERAENRWRKLHQQSAWLFTLKEETYIQVSCGPKQDTVAVAGNGILQLYSNCSVNHRTFFFNSITGVTRVNAKITLRTSGLSSFVNESYLQPENVSMLKFPRITEELTNEDLINLTRAIQEQKQRIAVMSTSQIHHIHHYSILYILLTGAAISATIFWCKRHKGRAINKKHRPTPAPRSNPREEESGEELPSLDPVVGGCT
;
A
#
# COMPACT_ATOMS: atom_id res chain seq x y z
N ARG A 1 32.14 14.05 -2.83
CA ARG A 1 31.21 14.62 -1.83
C ARG A 1 29.75 14.55 -2.29
N ASP A 2 29.49 14.68 -3.60
CA ASP A 2 28.14 14.68 -4.20
C ASP A 2 27.43 13.30 -4.21
N ILE A 3 28.14 12.23 -4.56
CA ILE A 3 27.56 10.88 -4.68
C ILE A 3 27.05 10.33 -3.33
N GLN A 4 27.78 10.57 -2.24
CA GLN A 4 27.37 10.11 -0.91
C GLN A 4 26.10 10.83 -0.42
N GLN A 5 25.96 12.13 -0.75
CA GLN A 5 24.74 12.89 -0.46
C GLN A 5 23.57 12.43 -1.31
N GLY A 6 23.82 12.11 -2.59
CA GLY A 6 22.80 11.50 -3.47
C GLY A 6 22.29 10.17 -2.94
N ILE A 7 23.19 9.26 -2.55
CA ILE A 7 22.80 7.96 -1.97
C ILE A 7 22.03 8.14 -0.66
N LEU A 8 22.47 9.04 0.24
CA LEU A 8 21.78 9.30 1.50
C LEU A 8 20.37 9.87 1.26
N THR A 9 20.22 10.74 0.27
CA THR A 9 18.91 11.29 -0.15
C THR A 9 18.00 10.18 -0.66
N ILE A 10 18.50 9.33 -1.56
CA ILE A 10 17.74 8.18 -2.07
C ILE A 10 17.32 7.25 -0.94
N MET A 11 18.23 6.91 -0.01
CA MET A 11 17.92 6.04 1.13
C MET A 11 16.87 6.65 2.05
N THR A 12 16.93 7.97 2.24
CA THR A 12 15.93 8.72 3.02
C THR A 12 14.57 8.69 2.33
N ASP A 13 14.49 8.94 1.03
CA ASP A 13 13.24 8.87 0.26
C ASP A 13 12.63 7.47 0.31
N VAL A 14 13.44 6.43 0.10
CA VAL A 14 13.01 5.03 0.14
C VAL A 14 12.49 4.65 1.52
N ARG A 15 13.12 5.14 2.60
CA ARG A 15 12.63 4.92 3.97
C ARG A 15 11.24 5.53 4.18
N HIS A 16 10.91 6.62 3.49
CA HIS A 16 9.59 7.23 3.50
C HIS A 16 8.63 6.62 2.46
N GLY A 17 9.02 5.53 1.79
CA GLY A 17 8.22 4.86 0.76
C GLY A 17 8.11 5.65 -0.55
N LYS A 18 8.97 6.66 -0.76
CA LYS A 18 9.01 7.49 -1.97
C LYS A 18 10.18 7.08 -2.85
N ILE A 19 9.99 7.17 -4.16
CA ILE A 19 11.08 6.99 -5.11
C ILE A 19 11.70 8.35 -5.42
N SER A 20 13.01 8.41 -5.24
CA SER A 20 13.81 9.56 -5.64
C SER A 20 13.99 9.57 -7.15
N THR A 21 13.86 10.74 -7.79
CA THR A 21 14.20 10.91 -9.21
C THR A 21 15.71 10.75 -9.48
N LEU A 22 16.53 10.81 -8.43
CA LEU A 22 17.95 10.48 -8.46
C LEU A 22 18.20 8.97 -8.66
N LEU A 23 17.22 8.12 -8.33
CA LEU A 23 17.32 6.67 -8.51
C LEU A 23 16.95 6.26 -9.94
N ILE A 24 15.84 6.78 -10.46
CA ILE A 24 15.39 6.56 -11.84
C ILE A 24 14.86 7.90 -12.36
N THR A 25 15.44 8.41 -13.45
CA THR A 25 14.98 9.66 -14.07
C THR A 25 13.69 9.44 -14.86
N PRO A 26 12.88 10.50 -15.12
CA PRO A 26 11.65 10.36 -15.89
C PRO A 26 11.85 9.71 -17.26
N ASP A 27 12.92 10.07 -17.99
CA ASP A 27 13.21 9.52 -19.31
C ASP A 27 13.60 8.04 -19.24
N GLN A 28 14.43 7.67 -18.26
CA GLN A 28 14.78 6.26 -18.01
C GLN A 28 13.54 5.45 -17.69
N LEU A 29 12.66 5.98 -16.83
CA LEU A 29 11.42 5.32 -16.46
C LEU A 29 10.53 5.10 -17.70
N LEU A 30 10.31 6.13 -18.52
CA LEU A 30 9.48 6.02 -19.71
C LEU A 30 10.04 5.00 -20.71
N LYS A 31 11.36 4.95 -20.88
CA LYS A 31 12.04 3.95 -21.71
C LYS A 31 11.87 2.52 -21.17
N GLN A 32 11.99 2.32 -19.86
CA GLN A 32 11.72 1.00 -19.27
C GLN A 32 10.24 0.61 -19.38
N LEU A 33 9.34 1.57 -19.23
CA LEU A 33 7.91 1.34 -19.38
C LEU A 33 7.49 0.96 -20.80
N SER A 34 8.13 1.50 -21.84
CA SER A 34 7.84 1.07 -23.21
C SER A 34 8.17 -0.40 -23.42
N ILE A 35 9.32 -0.84 -22.88
CA ILE A 35 9.73 -2.25 -22.93
C ILE A 35 8.74 -3.10 -22.11
N ILE A 36 8.42 -2.71 -20.87
CA ILE A 36 7.49 -3.47 -20.02
C ILE A 36 6.12 -3.63 -20.70
N ARG A 37 5.61 -2.59 -21.36
CA ARG A 37 4.31 -2.61 -22.06
C ARG A 37 4.23 -3.68 -23.14
N GLU A 38 5.32 -3.99 -23.82
CA GLU A 38 5.36 -5.04 -24.86
C GLU A 38 5.12 -6.44 -24.29
N TYR A 39 5.44 -6.65 -23.01
CA TYR A 39 5.23 -7.93 -22.31
C TYR A 39 3.91 -8.00 -21.54
N LEU A 40 3.13 -6.91 -21.48
CA LEU A 40 1.86 -6.92 -20.77
C LEU A 40 0.78 -7.63 -21.60
N PRO A 41 -0.04 -8.53 -21.01
CA PRO A 41 -1.06 -9.22 -21.77
C PRO A 41 -2.13 -8.23 -22.26
N SER A 42 -2.22 -8.03 -23.58
CA SER A 42 -3.18 -7.10 -24.20
C SER A 42 -4.65 -7.41 -23.87
N ALA A 43 -4.95 -8.69 -23.58
CA ALA A 43 -6.29 -9.18 -23.25
C ALA A 43 -6.65 -9.11 -21.75
N SER A 44 -5.78 -8.55 -20.90
CA SER A 44 -5.99 -8.55 -19.46
C SER A 44 -6.79 -7.33 -18.97
N HIS A 45 -7.55 -7.52 -17.88
CA HIS A 45 -8.28 -6.46 -17.16
C HIS A 45 -7.35 -5.55 -16.34
N ILE A 46 -6.03 -5.65 -16.53
CA ILE A 46 -5.02 -4.89 -15.79
C ILE A 46 -4.31 -3.90 -16.71
N GLU A 47 -3.81 -2.83 -16.12
CA GLU A 47 -3.06 -1.79 -16.80
C GLU A 47 -2.01 -1.16 -15.88
N LEU A 48 -1.10 -0.39 -16.49
CA LEU A 48 -0.19 0.47 -15.74
C LEU A 48 -0.94 1.70 -15.23
N PRO A 49 -0.63 2.19 -14.02
CA PRO A 49 -1.18 3.43 -13.51
C PRO A 49 -0.97 4.59 -14.50
N GLY A 50 -2.05 5.28 -14.85
CA GLY A 50 -2.00 6.46 -15.73
C GLY A 50 -1.97 6.18 -17.24
N SER A 51 -2.20 4.95 -17.69
CA SER A 51 -2.27 4.56 -19.12
C SER A 51 -3.28 5.34 -19.97
N GLY A 52 -4.39 5.83 -19.37
CA GLY A 52 -5.52 6.44 -20.06
C GLY A 52 -5.58 7.98 -20.09
N SER A 53 -4.51 8.66 -19.68
CA SER A 53 -4.34 10.13 -19.69
C SER A 53 -2.90 10.40 -20.17
N PRO A 54 -2.51 11.59 -20.67
CA PRO A 54 -1.09 11.92 -20.80
C PRO A 54 -0.40 11.60 -19.48
N THR A 55 0.35 10.49 -19.48
CA THR A 55 0.85 9.85 -18.25
C THR A 55 1.62 10.89 -17.48
N SER A 56 1.03 11.44 -16.41
CA SER A 56 1.77 12.32 -15.54
C SER A 56 2.80 11.42 -14.88
N THR A 57 4.08 11.62 -15.21
CA THR A 57 5.20 10.89 -14.61
C THR A 57 5.07 10.88 -13.08
N THR A 58 4.54 11.96 -12.49
CA THR A 58 4.15 12.06 -11.08
C THR A 58 3.22 10.94 -10.61
N MET A 59 2.18 10.58 -11.37
CA MET A 59 1.27 9.46 -11.02
C MET A 59 2.03 8.14 -10.96
N LEU A 60 2.94 7.90 -11.91
CA LEU A 60 3.76 6.69 -11.92
C LEU A 60 4.67 6.63 -10.70
N TYR A 61 5.40 7.71 -10.40
CA TYR A 61 6.24 7.78 -9.19
C TYR A 61 5.43 7.58 -7.91
N ASN A 62 4.23 8.17 -7.83
CA ASN A 62 3.33 7.98 -6.70
C ASN A 62 2.84 6.53 -6.59
N ALA A 63 2.60 5.83 -7.70
CA ALA A 63 2.12 4.45 -7.68
C ALA A 63 3.20 3.42 -7.28
N MET A 64 4.48 3.70 -7.55
CA MET A 64 5.56 2.73 -7.41
C MET A 64 6.01 2.45 -5.98
N TYR A 65 6.43 1.21 -5.73
CA TYR A 65 7.04 0.78 -4.48
C TYR A 65 8.53 0.58 -4.66
N VAL A 66 9.31 0.89 -3.62
CA VAL A 66 10.75 0.67 -3.64
C VAL A 66 11.17 -0.04 -2.35
N LYS A 67 12.01 -1.07 -2.50
CA LYS A 67 12.66 -1.75 -1.38
C LYS A 67 14.16 -1.71 -1.61
N THR A 68 14.90 -1.45 -0.54
CA THR A 68 16.37 -1.47 -0.60
C THR A 68 16.89 -2.75 0.03
N ARG A 69 17.90 -3.37 -0.60
CA ARG A 69 18.69 -4.45 -0.04
C ARG A 69 20.15 -4.05 -0.07
N ILE A 70 20.78 -4.08 1.09
CA ILE A 70 22.21 -3.80 1.22
C ILE A 70 22.93 -5.14 1.27
N THR A 71 23.93 -5.28 0.42
CA THR A 71 24.90 -6.39 0.42
C THR A 71 26.26 -5.82 0.84
N GLU A 72 27.28 -6.66 1.00
CA GLU A 72 28.62 -6.23 1.45
C GLU A 72 29.18 -5.07 0.61
N ASN A 73 28.99 -5.14 -0.72
CA ASN A 73 29.59 -4.17 -1.64
C ASN A 73 28.57 -3.33 -2.42
N ASN A 74 27.28 -3.68 -2.39
CA ASN A 74 26.27 -3.05 -3.25
C ASN A 74 24.99 -2.70 -2.49
N VAL A 75 24.36 -1.60 -2.91
CA VAL A 75 23.00 -1.23 -2.52
C VAL A 75 22.08 -1.50 -3.71
N LEU A 76 21.16 -2.44 -3.56
CA LEU A 76 20.19 -2.82 -4.59
C LEU A 76 18.84 -2.18 -4.27
N PHE A 77 18.23 -1.55 -5.27
CA PHE A 77 16.88 -1.00 -5.18
C PHE A 77 15.93 -1.83 -6.05
N ASP A 78 14.97 -2.50 -5.41
CA ASP A 78 13.87 -3.23 -6.07
C ASP A 78 12.70 -2.27 -6.22
N VAL A 79 12.55 -1.73 -7.43
CA VAL A 79 11.46 -0.83 -7.81
C VAL A 79 10.35 -1.63 -8.49
N ARG A 80 9.14 -1.54 -7.95
CA ARG A 80 7.96 -2.26 -8.42
C ARG A 80 6.87 -1.28 -8.84
N ILE A 81 6.35 -1.47 -10.05
CA ILE A 81 5.20 -0.74 -10.56
C ILE A 81 3.99 -1.67 -10.41
N PRO A 82 2.97 -1.31 -9.60
CA PRO A 82 1.79 -2.16 -9.49
C PRO A 82 1.03 -2.15 -10.81
N LEU A 83 0.49 -3.31 -11.21
CA LEU A 83 -0.55 -3.37 -12.22
C LEU A 83 -1.89 -3.17 -11.52
N ILE A 84 -2.73 -2.30 -12.06
CA ILE A 84 -4.04 -1.95 -11.49
C ILE A 84 -5.15 -2.50 -12.37
N ASN A 85 -6.29 -2.81 -11.78
CA ASN A 85 -7.48 -3.14 -12.56
C ASN A 85 -7.96 -1.90 -13.32
N LYS A 86 -8.42 -2.09 -14.56
CA LYS A 86 -9.05 -1.07 -15.41
C LYS A 86 -10.39 -0.58 -14.82
N ASP A 87 -11.04 -1.39 -14.00
CA ASP A 87 -12.29 -1.03 -13.35
C ASP A 87 -12.07 0.10 -12.34
N LYS A 88 -12.70 1.24 -12.61
CA LYS A 88 -12.73 2.39 -11.71
C LYS A 88 -13.95 2.33 -10.81
N PHE A 89 -13.76 2.78 -9.57
CA PHE A 89 -14.81 2.84 -8.56
C PHE A 89 -14.97 4.26 -8.04
N LEU A 90 -16.23 4.67 -7.89
CA LEU A 90 -16.62 5.88 -7.18
C LEU A 90 -16.76 5.54 -5.70
N LEU A 91 -16.04 6.27 -4.86
CA LEU A 91 -16.07 6.10 -3.40
C LEU A 91 -17.12 7.03 -2.79
N TYR A 92 -18.06 6.44 -2.06
CA TYR A 92 -19.11 7.15 -1.33
C TYR A 92 -18.90 6.99 0.17
N GLU A 93 -18.98 8.09 0.92
CA GLU A 93 -19.15 8.03 2.38
C GLU A 93 -20.63 7.85 2.69
N MET A 94 -20.94 6.84 3.50
CA MET A 94 -22.31 6.55 3.91
C MET A 94 -22.68 7.34 5.16
N ILE A 95 -23.75 8.11 5.07
CA ILE A 95 -24.28 8.91 6.19
C ILE A 95 -25.72 8.45 6.45
N PRO A 96 -26.00 7.76 7.57
CA PRO A 96 -27.33 7.28 7.85
C PRO A 96 -28.25 8.45 8.24
N ILE A 97 -29.38 8.57 7.53
CA ILE A 97 -30.41 9.57 7.80
C ILE A 97 -31.53 8.90 8.60
N PRO A 98 -31.84 9.37 9.82
CA PRO A 98 -32.83 8.71 10.65
C PRO A 98 -34.25 9.04 10.23
N THR A 99 -35.15 8.12 10.55
CA THR A 99 -36.59 8.39 10.57
C THR A 99 -37.05 8.62 12.01
N ARG A 100 -37.85 9.67 12.23
CA ARG A 100 -38.46 9.93 13.54
C ARG A 100 -39.64 9.01 13.77
N VAL A 101 -39.64 8.33 14.91
CA VAL A 101 -40.77 7.57 15.42
C VAL A 101 -40.96 7.97 16.88
N ASN A 102 -41.99 8.77 17.16
CA ASN A 102 -42.24 9.37 18.45
C ASN A 102 -41.02 10.18 18.96
N GLU A 103 -40.50 9.82 20.13
CA GLU A 103 -39.33 10.47 20.77
C GLU A 103 -37.98 9.86 20.36
N PHE A 104 -37.98 8.98 19.36
CA PHE A 104 -36.80 8.25 18.92
C PHE A 104 -36.46 8.49 17.46
N PHE A 105 -35.17 8.39 17.16
CA PHE A 105 -34.64 8.27 15.82
C PHE A 105 -34.22 6.84 15.55
N ILE A 106 -34.69 6.30 14.42
CA ILE A 106 -34.33 4.97 13.93
C ILE A 106 -33.37 5.15 12.76
N TYR A 107 -32.18 4.57 12.90
CA TYR A 107 -31.11 4.59 11.91
C TYR A 107 -30.95 3.21 11.29
N ILE A 108 -30.69 3.18 9.98
CA ILE A 108 -30.06 2.01 9.35
C ILE A 108 -28.56 2.10 9.62
N THR A 109 -27.98 1.05 10.20
CA THR A 109 -26.56 0.99 10.52
C THR A 109 -25.82 0.36 9.34
N PRO A 110 -25.01 1.12 8.60
CA PRO A 110 -24.28 0.56 7.47
C PRO A 110 -23.19 -0.41 7.97
N SER A 111 -22.92 -1.47 7.21
CA SER A 111 -21.92 -2.49 7.52
C SER A 111 -20.48 -1.97 7.44
N SER A 112 -20.29 -0.84 6.77
CA SER A 112 -19.01 -0.17 6.58
C SER A 112 -19.23 1.33 6.44
N LYS A 113 -18.18 2.14 6.56
CA LYS A 113 -18.32 3.61 6.47
C LYS A 113 -18.34 4.10 5.03
N TYR A 114 -17.63 3.42 4.15
CA TYR A 114 -17.54 3.77 2.75
C TYR A 114 -18.07 2.65 1.86
N LEU A 115 -18.58 3.03 0.70
CA LEU A 115 -19.04 2.14 -0.35
C LEU A 115 -18.39 2.55 -1.66
N ALA A 116 -17.58 1.67 -2.23
CA ALA A 116 -17.03 1.83 -3.57
C ALA A 116 -17.97 1.16 -4.58
N ILE A 117 -18.36 1.86 -5.64
CA ILE A 117 -19.25 1.34 -6.69
C ILE A 117 -18.55 1.51 -8.04
N SER A 118 -18.52 0.47 -8.87
CA SER A 118 -17.90 0.55 -10.18
C SER A 118 -18.59 1.60 -11.05
N GLU A 119 -17.86 2.24 -11.96
CA GLU A 119 -18.46 3.20 -12.91
C GLU A 119 -19.60 2.58 -13.74
N ARG A 120 -19.50 1.26 -14.02
CA ARG A 120 -20.53 0.48 -14.71
C ARG A 120 -21.70 0.05 -13.81
N ARG A 121 -21.62 0.32 -12.49
CA ARG A 121 -22.62 -0.02 -11.47
C ARG A 121 -23.00 -1.50 -11.44
N ASP A 122 -22.03 -2.36 -11.74
CA ASP A 122 -22.18 -3.82 -11.76
C ASP A 122 -21.42 -4.51 -10.61
N LYS A 123 -20.52 -3.77 -9.97
CA LYS A 123 -19.68 -4.23 -8.85
C LYS A 123 -19.64 -3.21 -7.73
N PHE A 124 -19.44 -3.68 -6.51
CA PHE A 124 -19.27 -2.82 -5.35
C PHE A 124 -18.32 -3.44 -4.32
N SER A 125 -17.77 -2.60 -3.45
CA SER A 125 -16.94 -3.02 -2.33
C SER A 125 -17.24 -2.14 -1.11
N PRO A 126 -17.71 -2.70 0.01
CA PRO A 126 -17.73 -1.98 1.28
C PRO A 126 -16.29 -1.78 1.78
N LEU A 127 -16.00 -0.61 2.37
CA LEU A 127 -14.67 -0.23 2.85
C LEU A 127 -14.74 0.43 4.23
N SER A 128 -13.85 0.03 5.12
CA SER A 128 -13.64 0.68 6.43
C SER A 128 -12.66 1.86 6.34
N ASP A 129 -12.58 2.67 7.40
CA ASP A 129 -11.55 3.70 7.55
C ASP A 129 -10.12 3.09 7.51
N GLU A 130 -9.95 1.89 8.06
CA GLU A 130 -8.65 1.20 8.10
C GLU A 130 -8.24 0.73 6.70
N GLU A 131 -9.17 0.11 5.96
CA GLU A 131 -8.93 -0.35 4.59
C GLU A 131 -8.61 0.85 3.68
N LEU A 132 -9.32 1.96 3.84
CA LEU A 132 -9.07 3.17 3.06
C LEU A 132 -7.69 3.79 3.35
N ARG A 133 -7.19 3.71 4.60
CA ARG A 133 -5.84 4.18 4.97
C ARG A 133 -4.71 3.35 4.37
N THR A 134 -4.98 2.12 3.97
CA THR A 134 -3.99 1.28 3.26
C THR A 134 -3.91 1.59 1.77
N CYS A 135 -4.86 2.36 1.24
CA CYS A 135 -4.82 2.79 -0.15
C CYS A 135 -3.71 3.81 -0.37
N LYS A 136 -3.19 3.82 -1.60
CA LYS A 136 -2.12 4.72 -2.02
C LYS A 136 -2.68 5.86 -2.84
N ASP A 137 -2.29 7.09 -2.51
CA ASP A 137 -2.64 8.27 -3.29
C ASP A 137 -1.97 8.23 -4.67
N LEU A 138 -2.78 8.23 -5.73
CA LEU A 138 -2.29 8.36 -7.11
C LEU A 138 -2.31 9.82 -7.54
N THR A 139 -3.43 10.49 -7.27
CA THR A 139 -3.66 11.93 -7.45
C THR A 139 -4.48 12.44 -6.26
N PRO A 140 -4.66 13.76 -6.09
CA PRO A 140 -5.47 14.30 -4.99
C PRO A 140 -6.90 13.72 -4.89
N ASN A 141 -7.44 13.19 -6.00
CA ASN A 141 -8.80 12.64 -6.07
C ASN A 141 -8.84 11.15 -6.48
N GLN A 142 -7.70 10.45 -6.53
CA GLN A 142 -7.65 9.05 -6.94
C GLN A 142 -6.76 8.24 -6.02
N LEU A 143 -7.29 7.09 -5.61
CA LEU A 143 -6.64 6.15 -4.72
C LEU A 143 -6.46 4.81 -5.44
N ILE A 144 -5.33 4.15 -5.20
CA ILE A 144 -5.12 2.75 -5.57
C ILE A 144 -5.25 1.92 -4.30
N CYS A 145 -6.28 1.10 -4.25
CA CYS A 145 -6.56 0.22 -3.11
C CYS A 145 -6.25 -1.24 -3.46
N SER A 146 -5.69 -1.97 -2.51
CA SER A 146 -5.58 -3.43 -2.59
C SER A 146 -6.74 -4.03 -1.79
N PRO A 147 -7.75 -4.63 -2.44
CA PRO A 147 -8.91 -5.13 -1.72
C PRO A 147 -8.51 -6.29 -0.79
N THR A 148 -8.81 -6.15 0.49
CA THR A 148 -8.67 -7.18 1.54
C THR A 148 -9.86 -8.14 1.57
N LYS A 149 -11.00 -7.69 1.02
CA LYS A 149 -12.26 -8.43 0.92
C LYS A 149 -12.66 -8.60 -0.55
N PRO A 150 -13.53 -9.57 -0.88
CA PRO A 150 -14.04 -9.72 -2.23
C PRO A 150 -14.75 -8.45 -2.72
N ILE A 151 -14.56 -8.14 -4.01
CA ILE A 151 -15.41 -7.19 -4.72
C ILE A 151 -16.67 -7.96 -5.13
N PHE A 152 -17.83 -7.48 -4.70
CA PHE A 152 -19.11 -8.13 -4.94
C PHE A 152 -19.73 -7.67 -6.26
N THR A 153 -20.58 -8.51 -6.84
CA THR A 153 -21.39 -8.14 -8.02
C THR A 153 -22.79 -7.80 -7.57
N TYR A 154 -23.51 -6.95 -8.30
CA TYR A 154 -24.87 -6.56 -7.92
C TYR A 154 -25.85 -7.75 -7.89
N ARG A 155 -25.55 -8.86 -8.56
CA ARG A 155 -26.36 -10.09 -8.48
C ARG A 155 -26.36 -10.71 -7.08
N SER A 156 -25.38 -10.39 -6.23
CA SER A 156 -25.37 -10.79 -4.82
C SER A 156 -26.05 -9.76 -3.89
N ASN A 157 -26.86 -8.83 -4.42
CA ASN A 157 -27.52 -7.76 -3.66
C ASN A 157 -28.41 -8.25 -2.51
N GLN A 158 -28.87 -9.51 -2.54
CA GLN A 158 -29.81 -10.04 -1.55
C GLN A 158 -29.31 -9.95 -0.09
N SER A 159 -27.99 -9.85 0.14
CA SER A 159 -27.40 -9.79 1.48
C SER A 159 -26.82 -8.43 1.89
N HIS A 160 -26.84 -7.41 1.01
CA HIS A 160 -26.17 -6.13 1.27
C HIS A 160 -27.16 -4.96 1.27
N CYS A 161 -27.51 -4.51 2.47
CA CYS A 161 -28.48 -3.44 2.73
C CYS A 161 -28.17 -2.16 1.95
N GLU A 162 -26.90 -1.76 1.93
CA GLU A 162 -26.43 -0.50 1.35
C GLU A 162 -26.67 -0.43 -0.15
N ILE A 163 -26.49 -1.55 -0.86
CA ILE A 163 -26.69 -1.62 -2.32
C ILE A 163 -28.16 -1.70 -2.68
N GLN A 164 -28.98 -2.38 -1.88
CA GLN A 164 -30.43 -2.37 -2.07
C GLN A 164 -31.00 -0.96 -1.88
N LEU A 165 -30.53 -0.24 -0.85
CA LEU A 165 -30.90 1.15 -0.63
C LEU A 165 -30.40 2.06 -1.76
N TYR A 166 -29.17 1.86 -2.24
CA TYR A 166 -28.63 2.61 -3.39
C TYR A 166 -29.47 2.43 -4.66
N ASN A 167 -30.01 1.23 -4.89
CA ASN A 167 -30.87 0.92 -6.03
C ASN A 167 -32.31 1.42 -5.86
N ASN A 168 -32.63 2.11 -4.76
CA ASN A 168 -33.99 2.56 -4.42
C ASN A 168 -35.00 1.40 -4.40
N GLU A 169 -34.60 0.23 -3.91
CA GLU A 169 -35.58 -0.81 -3.62
C GLU A 169 -36.47 -0.30 -2.46
N ASP A 170 -37.77 -0.11 -2.73
CA ASP A 170 -38.75 0.40 -1.75
C ASP A 170 -38.88 -0.50 -0.51
N LYS A 171 -38.31 -1.71 -0.56
CA LYS A 171 -38.34 -2.68 0.52
C LYS A 171 -36.98 -2.73 1.21
N ILE A 172 -36.97 -2.29 2.47
CA ILE A 172 -35.80 -2.47 3.33
C ILE A 172 -35.65 -3.96 3.60
N SER A 173 -34.49 -4.49 3.28
CA SER A 173 -34.19 -5.89 3.51
C SER A 173 -34.16 -6.22 5.00
N PRO A 174 -34.63 -7.41 5.41
CA PRO A 174 -34.56 -7.85 6.80
C PRO A 174 -33.12 -7.95 7.33
N PHE A 175 -32.13 -7.96 6.44
CA PHE A 175 -30.70 -7.99 6.81
C PHE A 175 -30.15 -6.61 7.18
N CYS A 176 -30.90 -5.52 6.95
CA CYS A 176 -30.52 -4.19 7.38
C CYS A 176 -30.55 -4.08 8.91
N LYS A 177 -29.40 -3.81 9.52
CA LYS A 177 -29.32 -3.59 10.97
C LYS A 177 -29.93 -2.24 11.33
N LEU A 178 -30.90 -2.23 12.22
CA LEU A 178 -31.52 -1.01 12.72
C LEU A 178 -30.97 -0.66 14.10
N ARG A 179 -30.84 0.63 14.38
CA ARG A 179 -30.48 1.15 15.70
C ARG A 179 -31.45 2.26 16.10
N LYS A 180 -31.94 2.19 17.34
CA LYS A 180 -32.84 3.16 17.94
C LYS A 180 -32.05 4.04 18.91
N GLU A 181 -32.20 5.35 18.79
CA GLU A 181 -31.60 6.34 19.70
C GLU A 181 -32.66 7.36 20.11
N ARG A 182 -32.48 8.02 21.26
CA ARG A 182 -33.31 9.16 21.64
C ARG A 182 -33.12 10.28 20.61
N ALA A 183 -34.23 10.91 20.20
CA ALA A 183 -34.18 11.94 19.18
C ALA A 183 -33.46 13.20 19.71
N GLU A 184 -32.37 13.58 19.05
CA GLU A 184 -31.53 14.72 19.41
C GLU A 184 -31.11 15.50 18.16
N ASN A 185 -31.08 16.83 18.26
CA ASN A 185 -30.67 17.68 17.15
C ASN A 185 -29.19 17.45 16.81
N ARG A 186 -28.90 17.13 15.55
CA ARG A 186 -27.53 16.89 15.06
C ARG A 186 -27.27 17.71 13.81
N TRP A 187 -26.07 18.27 13.75
CA TRP A 187 -25.53 19.00 12.60
C TRP A 187 -24.21 18.34 12.20
N ARG A 188 -24.07 17.99 10.93
CA ARG A 188 -22.87 17.34 10.38
C ARG A 188 -22.40 18.10 9.15
N LYS A 189 -21.15 18.56 9.17
CA LYS A 189 -20.51 19.15 8.00
C LYS A 189 -20.37 18.10 6.91
N LEU A 190 -20.75 18.44 5.68
CA LEU A 190 -20.58 17.58 4.51
C LEU A 190 -19.25 17.86 3.81
N HIS A 191 -18.84 16.94 2.94
CA HIS A 191 -17.65 17.15 2.08
C HIS A 191 -17.85 18.32 1.10
N GLN A 192 -19.10 18.59 0.72
CA GLN A 192 -19.48 19.77 -0.06
C GLN A 192 -19.16 21.05 0.72
N GLN A 193 -18.59 22.04 0.04
CA GLN A 193 -18.20 23.31 0.66
C GLN A 193 -19.40 24.00 1.29
N SER A 194 -19.26 24.51 2.52
CA SER A 194 -20.31 25.28 3.22
C SER A 194 -21.66 24.55 3.35
N ALA A 195 -21.66 23.23 3.32
CA ALA A 195 -22.85 22.39 3.40
C ALA A 195 -22.92 21.63 4.72
N TRP A 196 -24.11 21.61 5.32
CA TRP A 196 -24.38 20.96 6.59
C TRP A 196 -25.63 20.09 6.48
N LEU A 197 -25.50 18.81 6.80
CA LEU A 197 -26.63 17.94 7.03
C LEU A 197 -27.17 18.21 8.44
N PHE A 198 -28.47 18.43 8.54
CA PHE A 198 -29.16 18.54 9.83
C PHE A 198 -30.20 17.44 10.00
N THR A 199 -30.35 17.03 11.25
CA THR A 199 -31.43 16.17 11.74
C THR A 199 -31.97 16.84 12.98
N LEU A 200 -33.24 17.22 12.95
CA LEU A 200 -33.89 17.96 14.02
C LEU A 200 -35.06 17.18 14.57
N LYS A 201 -35.13 17.09 15.90
CA LYS A 201 -36.27 16.52 16.61
C LYS A 201 -37.49 17.39 16.36
N GLU A 202 -37.36 18.70 16.54
CA GLU A 202 -38.44 19.68 16.49
C GLU A 202 -38.05 20.84 15.55
N GLU A 203 -39.05 21.63 15.13
CA GLU A 203 -38.81 22.83 14.34
C GLU A 203 -37.90 23.79 15.11
N THR A 204 -36.84 24.25 14.46
CA THR A 204 -35.81 25.12 15.03
C THR A 204 -35.68 26.36 14.17
N TYR A 205 -35.63 27.53 14.81
CA TYR A 205 -35.39 28.80 14.14
C TYR A 205 -33.91 29.13 14.15
N ILE A 206 -33.35 29.37 12.96
CA ILE A 206 -31.96 29.77 12.78
C ILE A 206 -31.90 31.18 12.20
N GLN A 207 -30.92 31.98 12.62
CA GLN A 207 -30.70 33.31 12.08
C GLN A 207 -29.60 33.24 11.02
N VAL A 208 -29.92 33.63 9.78
CA VAL A 208 -29.01 33.64 8.65
C VAL A 208 -28.63 35.08 8.35
N SER A 209 -27.34 35.40 8.43
CA SER A 209 -26.81 36.73 8.13
C SER A 209 -25.90 36.67 6.91
N CYS A 210 -26.24 37.42 5.85
CA CYS A 210 -25.53 37.49 4.58
C CYS A 210 -25.23 38.96 4.24
N GLY A 211 -24.03 39.44 4.57
CA GLY A 211 -23.71 40.87 4.49
C GLY A 211 -24.65 41.71 5.38
N PRO A 212 -25.34 42.74 4.85
CA PRO A 212 -26.27 43.55 5.65
C PRO A 212 -27.64 42.89 5.87
N LYS A 213 -27.95 41.78 5.17
CA LYS A 213 -29.24 41.11 5.27
C LYS A 213 -29.22 40.08 6.39
N GLN A 214 -30.28 40.06 7.19
CA GLN A 214 -30.46 39.11 8.27
C GLN A 214 -31.89 38.58 8.26
N ASP A 215 -32.03 37.27 8.10
CA ASP A 215 -33.32 36.59 8.02
C ASP A 215 -33.39 35.50 9.10
N THR A 216 -34.59 35.22 9.60
CA THR A 216 -34.84 34.07 10.49
C THR A 216 -35.57 33.00 9.71
N VAL A 217 -35.02 31.79 9.69
CA VAL A 217 -35.55 30.66 8.91
C VAL A 217 -35.93 29.53 9.86
N ALA A 218 -37.14 29.00 9.70
CA ALA A 218 -37.59 27.80 10.39
C ALA A 218 -37.12 26.55 9.61
N VAL A 219 -36.48 25.61 10.29
CA VAL A 219 -36.02 24.34 9.74
C VAL A 219 -36.51 23.19 10.61
N ALA A 220 -36.93 22.08 9.99
CA ALA A 220 -37.46 20.92 10.69
C ALA A 220 -37.09 19.61 9.97
N GLY A 221 -37.10 18.51 10.72
CA GLY A 221 -36.83 17.18 10.18
C GLY A 221 -35.38 17.00 9.73
N ASN A 222 -35.19 16.37 8.57
CA ASN A 222 -33.87 16.12 7.98
C ASN A 222 -33.68 16.96 6.72
N GLY A 223 -32.50 17.54 6.53
CA GLY A 223 -32.21 18.30 5.32
C GLY A 223 -30.76 18.73 5.22
N ILE A 224 -30.42 19.30 4.06
CA ILE A 224 -29.10 19.88 3.82
C ILE A 224 -29.25 21.39 3.79
N LEU A 225 -28.48 22.07 4.63
CA LEU A 225 -28.32 23.51 4.64
C LEU A 225 -27.02 23.87 3.93
N GLN A 226 -27.15 24.51 2.78
CA GLN A 226 -26.04 25.05 2.00
C GLN A 226 -25.95 26.56 2.23
N LEU A 227 -24.76 27.10 2.53
CA LEU A 227 -24.54 28.54 2.64
C LEU A 227 -23.84 29.12 1.41
N TYR A 228 -24.25 30.34 1.01
CA TYR A 228 -23.52 31.18 0.04
C TYR A 228 -22.25 31.76 0.67
N SER A 229 -21.32 32.21 -0.18
CA SER A 229 -20.20 33.06 0.23
C SER A 229 -20.68 34.26 1.07
N ASN A 230 -19.98 34.53 2.16
CA ASN A 230 -20.20 35.63 3.11
C ASN A 230 -21.54 35.54 3.88
N CYS A 231 -22.14 34.34 3.93
CA CYS A 231 -23.25 34.06 4.83
C CYS A 231 -22.78 33.34 6.10
N SER A 232 -23.49 33.58 7.19
CA SER A 232 -23.30 32.88 8.44
C SER A 232 -24.64 32.51 9.04
N VAL A 233 -24.64 31.44 9.81
CA VAL A 233 -25.78 31.03 10.61
C VAL A 233 -25.42 31.19 12.06
N ASN A 234 -26.27 31.92 12.76
CA ASN A 234 -26.20 32.11 14.18
C ASN A 234 -27.41 31.44 14.84
N HIS A 235 -27.12 30.60 15.83
CA HIS A 235 -28.10 29.99 16.70
C HIS A 235 -27.59 30.14 18.15
N ARG A 236 -28.48 29.97 19.14
CA ARG A 236 -28.15 30.14 20.55
C ARG A 236 -26.99 29.24 21.03
N THR A 237 -26.78 28.10 20.38
CA THR A 237 -25.82 27.08 20.79
C THR A 237 -24.74 26.77 19.76
N PHE A 238 -24.85 27.31 18.54
CA PHE A 238 -23.89 27.03 17.48
C PHE A 238 -23.81 28.19 16.49
N PHE A 239 -22.67 28.26 15.83
CA PHE A 239 -22.41 29.19 14.75
C PHE A 239 -21.63 28.48 13.65
N PHE A 240 -22.00 28.71 12.41
CA PHE A 240 -21.19 28.29 11.27
C PHE A 240 -21.24 29.33 10.16
N ASN A 241 -20.10 29.53 9.51
CA ASN A 241 -19.93 30.48 8.42
C ASN A 241 -19.64 29.76 7.11
N SER A 242 -19.94 30.43 6.02
CA SER A 242 -19.52 30.01 4.68
C SER A 242 -18.01 30.14 4.51
N ILE A 243 -17.44 29.22 3.76
CA ILE A 243 -16.12 29.37 3.17
C ILE A 243 -16.27 30.25 1.90
N THR A 244 -15.33 31.17 1.67
CA THR A 244 -15.32 32.06 0.49
C THR A 244 -15.30 31.25 -0.81
N GLY A 245 -16.14 31.63 -1.80
CA GLY A 245 -16.12 31.05 -3.16
C GLY A 245 -17.40 30.38 -3.70
N VAL A 246 -18.52 30.35 -2.95
CA VAL A 246 -19.77 29.67 -3.41
C VAL A 246 -20.88 30.67 -3.75
N THR A 247 -21.38 30.65 -4.99
CA THR A 247 -22.35 31.64 -5.54
C THR A 247 -23.82 31.18 -5.58
N ARG A 248 -24.19 30.02 -5.01
CA ARG A 248 -25.57 29.48 -5.06
C ARG A 248 -26.05 28.87 -3.72
N VAL A 249 -27.29 29.16 -3.33
CA VAL A 249 -28.09 28.42 -2.35
C VAL A 249 -29.25 27.87 -3.11
N ASN A 250 -29.33 26.56 -3.03
CA ASN A 250 -30.57 25.86 -3.17
C ASN A 250 -30.80 25.25 -1.79
N ALA A 251 -31.72 25.82 -1.02
CA ALA A 251 -32.41 25.04 0.00
C ALA A 251 -33.44 24.19 -0.76
N LYS A 252 -32.99 23.10 -1.39
CA LYS A 252 -33.89 22.20 -2.08
C LYS A 252 -33.71 20.77 -1.61
N ILE A 253 -34.87 20.20 -1.33
CA ILE A 253 -35.28 18.80 -1.36
C ILE A 253 -35.22 18.08 -0.01
N THR A 254 -36.43 17.93 0.56
CA THR A 254 -36.88 16.80 1.37
C THR A 254 -36.18 15.53 0.91
N LEU A 255 -35.22 15.01 1.68
CA LEU A 255 -34.68 13.69 1.42
C LEU A 255 -35.87 12.73 1.47
N ARG A 256 -36.25 12.14 0.32
CA ARG A 256 -37.19 11.04 0.29
C ARG A 256 -36.49 9.89 0.99
N THR A 257 -36.73 9.77 2.29
CA THR A 257 -36.45 8.53 3.00
C THR A 257 -37.45 7.51 2.47
N SER A 258 -36.98 6.52 1.72
CA SER A 258 -37.74 5.34 1.36
C SER A 258 -38.46 4.83 2.61
N GLY A 259 -39.75 4.49 2.49
CA GLY A 259 -40.71 4.39 3.58
C GLY A 259 -40.31 3.48 4.74
N LEU A 260 -39.46 3.96 5.65
CA LEU A 260 -39.22 3.30 6.94
C LEU A 260 -40.51 3.25 7.76
N SER A 261 -41.43 4.19 7.52
CA SER A 261 -42.73 4.27 8.19
C SER A 261 -43.64 3.06 7.95
N SER A 262 -43.47 2.31 6.85
CA SER A 262 -44.25 1.08 6.60
C SER A 262 -43.58 -0.19 7.15
N PHE A 263 -42.30 -0.13 7.52
CA PHE A 263 -41.53 -1.27 8.05
C PHE A 263 -41.38 -1.28 9.56
N VAL A 264 -41.58 -0.14 10.25
CA VAL A 264 -41.56 -0.07 11.70
C VAL A 264 -42.90 -0.57 12.25
N ASN A 265 -43.12 -1.89 12.17
CA ASN A 265 -43.92 -2.56 13.19
C ASN A 265 -43.07 -2.61 14.45
N GLU A 266 -43.64 -2.22 15.61
CA GLU A 266 -42.99 -2.20 16.93
C GLU A 266 -42.27 -3.51 17.30
N SER A 267 -42.60 -4.61 16.63
CA SER A 267 -41.98 -5.93 16.79
C SER A 267 -40.51 -6.02 16.37
N TYR A 268 -39.97 -5.14 15.52
CA TYR A 268 -38.55 -5.14 15.13
C TYR A 268 -37.65 -4.27 16.01
N LEU A 269 -38.21 -3.57 16.99
CA LEU A 269 -37.48 -2.68 17.92
C LEU A 269 -37.15 -3.35 19.26
N GLN A 270 -37.19 -4.68 19.34
CA GLN A 270 -36.78 -5.37 20.56
C GLN A 270 -35.26 -5.26 20.76
N PRO A 271 -34.79 -4.95 21.98
CA PRO A 271 -33.39 -5.08 22.33
C PRO A 271 -32.96 -6.54 22.17
N GLU A 272 -31.69 -6.75 21.84
CA GLU A 272 -31.04 -8.06 21.67
C GLU A 272 -31.64 -9.15 22.57
N ASN A 273 -32.54 -9.94 21.98
CA ASN A 273 -32.91 -11.29 22.41
C ASN A 273 -33.30 -12.08 21.15
N VAL A 274 -32.55 -11.91 20.06
CA VAL A 274 -32.49 -12.96 19.05
C VAL A 274 -31.71 -14.08 19.72
N SER A 275 -32.46 -14.99 20.34
CA SER A 275 -32.03 -16.38 20.46
C SER A 275 -31.34 -16.70 19.14
N MET A 276 -30.04 -16.97 19.17
CA MET A 276 -29.30 -17.36 17.96
C MET A 276 -30.24 -18.23 17.16
N LEU A 277 -30.58 -17.81 15.94
CA LEU A 277 -31.01 -18.77 14.95
C LEU A 277 -29.95 -19.85 15.05
N LYS A 278 -30.32 -20.99 15.64
CA LYS A 278 -29.54 -22.19 15.50
C LYS A 278 -29.49 -22.34 14.00
N PHE A 279 -28.37 -21.94 13.42
CA PHE A 279 -28.00 -22.38 12.09
C PHE A 279 -28.34 -23.87 12.09
N PRO A 280 -28.98 -24.42 11.05
CA PRO A 280 -28.85 -25.85 10.87
C PRO A 280 -27.34 -26.07 10.93
N ARG A 281 -26.87 -26.70 12.02
CA ARG A 281 -25.53 -27.24 12.00
C ARG A 281 -25.60 -28.11 10.76
N ILE A 282 -24.86 -27.75 9.74
CA ILE A 282 -24.31 -28.76 8.86
C ILE A 282 -23.40 -29.54 9.81
N THR A 283 -23.99 -30.43 10.60
CA THR A 283 -23.33 -31.64 11.02
C THR A 283 -23.25 -32.48 9.76
N GLU A 284 -22.35 -32.11 8.85
CA GLU A 284 -21.35 -33.11 8.56
C GLU A 284 -20.66 -33.28 9.91
N GLU A 285 -21.06 -34.32 10.64
CA GLU A 285 -20.24 -34.83 11.72
C GLU A 285 -18.91 -35.19 11.06
N LEU A 286 -18.00 -34.21 11.01
CA LEU A 286 -16.60 -34.50 10.84
C LEU A 286 -16.29 -35.43 12.00
N THR A 287 -16.17 -36.71 11.68
CA THR A 287 -15.92 -37.70 12.70
C THR A 287 -14.61 -37.33 13.38
N ASN A 288 -14.43 -37.71 14.65
CA ASN A 288 -13.13 -37.54 15.31
C ASN A 288 -12.02 -38.19 14.46
N GLU A 289 -12.36 -39.21 13.68
CA GLU A 289 -11.47 -39.85 12.71
C GLU A 289 -11.04 -38.90 11.57
N ASP A 290 -11.93 -38.10 11.00
CA ASP A 290 -11.60 -37.10 9.98
C ASP A 290 -10.70 -35.99 10.54
N LEU A 291 -10.94 -35.54 11.78
CA LEU A 291 -10.09 -34.55 12.43
C LEU A 291 -8.70 -35.13 12.76
N ILE A 292 -8.65 -36.39 13.21
CA ILE A 292 -7.39 -37.10 13.44
C ILE A 292 -6.65 -37.32 12.10
N ASN A 293 -7.36 -37.66 11.03
CA ASN A 293 -6.80 -37.85 9.69
C ASN A 293 -6.26 -36.54 9.11
N LEU A 294 -6.98 -35.43 9.28
CA LEU A 294 -6.54 -34.10 8.86
C LEU A 294 -5.33 -33.63 9.68
N THR A 295 -5.34 -33.87 10.99
CA THR A 295 -4.21 -33.55 11.88
C THR A 295 -2.98 -34.37 11.50
N ARG A 296 -3.16 -35.65 11.16
CA ARG A 296 -2.09 -36.52 10.66
C ARG A 296 -1.55 -36.04 9.33
N ALA A 297 -2.41 -35.65 8.39
CA ALA A 297 -2.00 -35.11 7.09
C ALA A 297 -1.20 -33.80 7.22
N ILE A 298 -1.62 -32.90 8.14
CA ILE A 298 -0.88 -31.67 8.44
C ILE A 298 0.48 -31.99 9.09
N GLN A 299 0.54 -32.98 9.98
CA GLN A 299 1.78 -33.38 10.64
C GLN A 299 2.76 -34.03 9.65
N GLU A 300 2.25 -34.87 8.74
CA GLU A 300 3.03 -35.47 7.66
C GLU A 300 3.57 -34.41 6.70
N GLN A 301 2.77 -33.39 6.35
CA GLN A 301 3.27 -32.27 5.55
C GLN A 301 4.34 -31.46 6.28
N LYS A 302 4.18 -31.20 7.58
CA LYS A 302 5.20 -30.54 8.39
C LYS A 302 6.50 -31.35 8.46
N GLN A 303 6.41 -32.68 8.61
CA GLN A 303 7.58 -33.55 8.59
C GLN A 303 8.27 -33.58 7.21
N ARG A 304 7.51 -33.62 6.11
CA ARG A 304 8.08 -33.52 4.76
C ARG A 304 8.82 -32.19 4.55
N ILE A 305 8.27 -31.07 5.02
CA ILE A 305 8.92 -29.75 4.94
C ILE A 305 10.17 -29.70 5.83
N ALA A 306 10.12 -30.28 7.04
CA ALA A 306 11.27 -30.37 7.94
C ALA A 306 12.40 -31.22 7.36
N VAL A 307 12.09 -32.40 6.80
CA VAL A 307 13.06 -33.29 6.14
C VAL A 307 13.68 -32.64 4.90
N MET A 308 12.89 -31.88 4.13
CA MET A 308 13.38 -31.11 2.98
C MET A 308 14.35 -30.00 3.41
N SER A 309 14.14 -29.39 4.58
CA SER A 309 15.04 -28.40 5.16
C SER A 309 16.34 -29.01 5.73
N THR A 310 16.29 -30.21 6.33
CA THR A 310 17.49 -30.90 6.83
C THR A 310 18.32 -31.53 5.72
N SER A 311 17.70 -31.98 4.63
CA SER A 311 18.41 -32.48 3.44
C SER A 311 19.28 -31.40 2.78
N GLN A 312 18.84 -30.13 2.80
CA GLN A 312 19.67 -29.03 2.28
C GLN A 312 20.83 -28.65 3.22
N ILE A 313 20.75 -28.96 4.51
CA ILE A 313 21.80 -28.67 5.49
C ILE A 313 22.95 -29.70 5.40
N HIS A 314 22.64 -30.98 5.13
CA HIS A 314 23.69 -32.02 5.05
C HIS A 314 24.64 -31.88 3.84
N HIS A 315 24.20 -31.31 2.72
CA HIS A 315 25.08 -31.09 1.57
C HIS A 315 26.12 -29.99 1.84
N ILE A 316 25.78 -28.96 2.61
CA ILE A 316 26.69 -27.83 2.90
C ILE A 316 27.84 -28.25 3.83
N HIS A 317 27.57 -29.12 4.81
CA HIS A 317 28.60 -29.60 5.74
C HIS A 317 29.58 -30.59 5.09
N HIS A 318 29.12 -31.44 4.16
CA HIS A 318 30.01 -32.41 3.51
C HIS A 318 31.00 -31.73 2.55
N TYR A 319 30.57 -30.70 1.82
CA TYR A 319 31.47 -29.94 0.94
C TYR A 319 32.48 -29.10 1.74
N SER A 320 32.07 -28.49 2.85
CA SER A 320 32.98 -27.67 3.68
C SER A 320 34.09 -28.51 4.33
N ILE A 321 33.79 -29.71 4.84
CA ILE A 321 34.81 -30.62 5.39
C ILE A 321 35.79 -31.07 4.29
N LEU A 322 35.30 -31.36 3.08
CA LEU A 322 36.16 -31.75 1.95
C LEU A 322 37.14 -30.62 1.55
N TYR A 323 36.68 -29.37 1.52
CA TYR A 323 37.55 -28.22 1.23
C TYR A 323 38.59 -27.97 2.32
N ILE A 324 38.25 -28.17 3.60
CA ILE A 324 39.21 -28.05 4.71
C ILE A 324 40.29 -29.14 4.62
N LEU A 325 39.92 -30.37 4.27
CA LEU A 325 40.90 -31.46 4.09
C LEU A 325 41.79 -31.23 2.85
N LEU A 326 41.22 -30.76 1.73
CA LEU A 326 41.99 -30.45 0.52
C LEU A 326 42.97 -29.30 0.73
N THR A 327 42.55 -28.23 1.42
CA THR A 327 43.43 -27.10 1.74
C THR A 327 44.52 -27.49 2.73
N GLY A 328 44.20 -28.28 3.76
CA GLY A 328 45.19 -28.84 4.68
C GLY A 328 46.22 -29.73 3.97
N ALA A 329 45.77 -30.60 3.06
CA ALA A 329 46.65 -31.44 2.26
C ALA A 329 47.58 -30.61 1.35
N ALA A 330 47.05 -29.60 0.66
CA ALA A 330 47.83 -28.70 -0.18
C ALA A 330 48.90 -27.94 0.61
N ILE A 331 48.55 -27.41 1.80
CA ILE A 331 49.50 -26.72 2.68
C ILE A 331 50.60 -27.69 3.14
N SER A 332 50.24 -28.91 3.55
CA SER A 332 51.21 -29.92 3.99
C SER A 332 52.18 -30.32 2.88
N ALA A 333 51.68 -30.50 1.65
CA ALA A 333 52.49 -30.80 0.47
C ALA A 333 53.43 -29.64 0.12
N THR A 334 52.95 -28.40 0.25
CA THR A 334 53.76 -27.20 0.00
C THR A 334 54.88 -27.07 1.04
N ILE A 335 54.59 -27.30 2.33
CA ILE A 335 55.60 -27.31 3.40
C ILE A 335 56.62 -28.42 3.18
N PHE A 336 56.19 -29.62 2.80
CA PHE A 336 57.07 -30.74 2.49
C PHE A 336 57.98 -30.44 1.29
N TRP A 337 57.42 -29.84 0.24
CA TRP A 337 58.18 -29.43 -0.96
C TRP A 337 59.21 -28.34 -0.63
N CYS A 338 58.83 -27.33 0.14
CA CYS A 338 59.75 -26.29 0.62
C CYS A 338 60.87 -26.85 1.50
N LYS A 339 60.58 -27.80 2.41
CA LYS A 339 61.61 -28.47 3.22
C LYS A 339 62.55 -29.32 2.37
N ARG A 340 62.03 -30.03 1.36
CA ARG A 340 62.84 -30.84 0.44
C ARG A 340 63.75 -30.01 -0.47
N HIS A 341 63.30 -28.81 -0.89
CA HIS A 341 64.13 -27.90 -1.68
C HIS A 341 65.19 -27.17 -0.84
N LYS A 342 64.88 -26.77 0.40
CA LYS A 342 65.90 -26.22 1.33
C LYS A 342 66.97 -27.25 1.69
N GLY A 343 66.62 -28.53 1.81
CA GLY A 343 67.60 -29.61 2.04
C GLY A 343 68.54 -29.90 0.86
N ARG A 344 68.15 -29.57 -0.38
CA ARG A 344 69.00 -29.75 -1.58
C ARG A 344 69.93 -28.57 -1.87
N ALA A 345 69.64 -27.38 -1.33
CA ALA A 345 70.49 -26.20 -1.50
C ALA A 345 71.73 -26.18 -0.58
N ILE A 346 71.76 -26.98 0.49
CA ILE A 346 72.87 -27.03 1.45
C ILE A 346 74.02 -27.95 0.98
N ASN A 347 73.79 -28.84 0.01
CA ASN A 347 74.77 -29.87 -0.40
C ASN A 347 75.58 -29.55 -1.68
N LYS A 348 75.59 -28.29 -2.13
CA LYS A 348 76.45 -27.82 -3.24
C LYS A 348 77.13 -26.50 -2.89
N LYS A 349 78.06 -26.51 -1.93
CA LYS A 349 79.10 -25.47 -1.78
C LYS A 349 80.21 -25.96 -0.86
N HIS A 350 81.13 -26.78 -1.35
CA HIS A 350 82.47 -27.00 -0.74
C HIS A 350 83.45 -27.54 -1.80
N ARG A 351 84.30 -26.67 -2.35
CA ARG A 351 85.67 -26.97 -2.80
C ARG A 351 86.50 -25.66 -2.83
N PRO A 352 87.84 -25.74 -2.66
CA PRO A 352 88.61 -24.75 -1.92
C PRO A 352 89.40 -23.79 -2.81
N THR A 353 89.72 -22.64 -2.21
CA THR A 353 90.55 -21.54 -2.68
C THR A 353 92.04 -21.90 -2.79
N PRO A 354 92.82 -21.24 -3.68
CA PRO A 354 94.21 -20.95 -3.39
C PRO A 354 94.57 -19.45 -3.45
N ALA A 355 95.31 -19.06 -2.41
CA ALA A 355 96.28 -17.99 -2.12
C ALA A 355 96.36 -16.65 -2.92
N PRO A 356 96.73 -15.54 -2.24
CA PRO A 356 96.72 -14.17 -2.77
C PRO A 356 98.08 -13.74 -3.35
N ARG A 357 98.05 -12.78 -4.29
CA ARG A 357 99.23 -11.96 -4.65
C ARG A 357 98.85 -10.53 -5.04
N SER A 358 99.41 -9.59 -4.30
CA SER A 358 99.84 -8.22 -4.63
C SER A 358 98.94 -7.28 -5.48
N ASN A 359 98.52 -6.17 -4.84
CA ASN A 359 98.23 -4.83 -5.38
C ASN A 359 99.32 -4.31 -6.38
N PRO A 360 99.15 -3.16 -7.09
CA PRO A 360 98.10 -2.11 -7.01
C PRO A 360 97.58 -1.55 -8.37
N ARG A 361 96.67 -0.56 -8.30
CA ARG A 361 96.72 0.77 -8.97
C ARG A 361 95.63 1.11 -10.02
N GLU A 362 95.16 2.37 -9.91
CA GLU A 362 94.54 3.28 -10.92
C GLU A 362 93.07 3.01 -11.35
N GLU A 363 92.14 3.96 -11.11
CA GLU A 363 91.68 5.06 -12.02
C GLU A 363 90.82 4.49 -13.17
N GLU A 364 89.68 5.01 -13.66
CA GLU A 364 88.95 6.27 -13.59
C GLU A 364 87.63 6.06 -14.41
N SER A 365 86.66 6.98 -14.34
CA SER A 365 85.53 7.20 -15.29
C SER A 365 84.42 6.14 -15.35
N GLY A 366 83.15 6.41 -15.63
CA GLY A 366 82.34 7.59 -16.00
C GLY A 366 80.86 7.13 -15.85
N GLU A 367 79.91 8.03 -15.52
CA GLU A 367 78.90 8.57 -16.45
C GLU A 367 78.13 7.50 -17.25
N GLU A 368 76.80 7.48 -17.39
CA GLU A 368 75.87 8.59 -17.51
C GLU A 368 74.42 8.02 -17.46
N LEU A 369 73.49 8.84 -16.97
CA LEU A 369 72.05 8.72 -17.17
C LEU A 369 71.68 9.52 -18.43
N PRO A 370 70.56 9.23 -19.11
CA PRO A 370 69.77 10.37 -19.57
C PRO A 370 68.25 10.25 -19.36
N SER A 371 67.72 11.45 -19.24
CA SER A 371 66.36 11.96 -19.16
C SER A 371 65.60 11.96 -20.50
N LEU A 372 64.26 11.89 -20.41
CA LEU A 372 63.23 12.78 -21.01
C LEU A 372 63.62 13.51 -22.33
N ASP A 373 62.84 13.59 -23.42
CA ASP A 373 61.40 13.83 -23.55
C ASP A 373 61.01 13.82 -25.08
N PRO A 374 59.93 14.45 -25.61
CA PRO A 374 58.91 13.82 -26.48
C PRO A 374 59.00 14.25 -27.97
N VAL A 375 57.98 13.91 -28.79
CA VAL A 375 57.31 14.78 -29.81
C VAL A 375 56.55 13.94 -30.88
N VAL A 376 55.22 14.17 -30.93
CA VAL A 376 54.30 14.46 -32.05
C VAL A 376 54.47 13.82 -33.45
N GLY A 377 53.33 13.35 -33.98
CA GLY A 377 52.95 13.32 -35.42
C GLY A 377 52.85 11.88 -35.99
N GLY A 378 51.77 11.41 -36.62
CA GLY A 378 50.66 12.07 -37.30
C GLY A 378 50.74 11.83 -38.82
N CYS A 379 49.78 11.06 -39.34
CA CYS A 379 49.42 10.80 -40.76
C CYS A 379 50.15 9.68 -41.53
N THR A 380 49.45 8.57 -41.75
CA THR A 380 48.73 8.27 -43.01
C THR A 380 47.49 7.44 -42.72
#